data_AF-A0A4P5R265-F1
#
_entry.id   AF-A0A4P5R265-F1
#
_cell.length_a   1.000
_cell.length_b   1.000
_cell.length_c   1.000
_cell.angle_alpha   90.00
_cell.angle_beta   90.00
_cell.angle_gamma   90.00
#
_symmetry.space_group_name_H-M   'P 1'
#
loop_
_entity.id
_entity.type
_entity.pdbx_description
1 polymer ?
#
loop_
_entity_poly.entity_id
_entity_poly.type
_entity_poly.pdbx_seq_one_letter_code
_entity_poly.pdbx_strand_id
1 'polypeptide(L)'
;MVIEIDENEVRINAAHIEHKYLGEVKVLDIQEMRYARGRDADPSAFLAIRFWSPRGVLVRVKDSRDSTPYWLISSKRGDELAKAIG
;
A
#
# COMPACT_ATOMS: atom_id res chain seq x y z
N MET A 1 -13.26 -2.99 -2.06
CA MET A 1 -11.81 -3.10 -2.31
C MET A 1 -11.41 -4.55 -2.19
N VAL A 2 -11.02 -5.11 -3.32
CA VAL A 2 -10.48 -6.47 -3.46
C VAL A 2 -8.96 -6.32 -3.61
N ILE A 3 -8.21 -7.17 -2.91
CA ILE A 3 -6.75 -7.26 -3.00
C ILE A 3 -6.47 -8.69 -3.46
N GLU A 4 -5.80 -8.81 -4.60
CA GLU A 4 -5.36 -10.08 -5.17
C GLU A 4 -3.84 -10.03 -5.24
N ILE A 5 -3.20 -11.09 -4.77
CA ILE A 5 -1.74 -11.21 -4.77
C ILE A 5 -1.45 -12.55 -5.41
N ASP A 6 -0.70 -12.51 -6.50
CA ASP A 6 -0.15 -13.68 -7.15
C ASP A 6 1.39 -13.68 -7.03
N GLU A 7 2.04 -14.62 -7.69
CA GLU A 7 3.50 -14.78 -7.65
C GLU A 7 4.26 -13.66 -8.40
N ASN A 8 3.59 -12.92 -9.29
CA ASN A 8 4.22 -11.93 -10.18
C ASN A 8 3.83 -10.49 -9.85
N GLU A 9 2.58 -10.23 -9.47
CA GLU A 9 2.04 -8.91 -9.21
C GLU A 9 1.06 -8.84 -8.03
N VAL A 10 0.89 -7.61 -7.54
CA VAL A 10 -0.12 -7.22 -6.57
C VAL A 10 -1.19 -6.40 -7.29
N ARG A 11 -2.46 -6.80 -7.17
CA ARG A 11 -3.61 -6.13 -7.78
C ARG A 11 -4.55 -5.60 -6.70
N ILE A 12 -4.97 -4.35 -6.87
CA ILE A 12 -5.95 -3.70 -5.99
C ILE A 12 -7.00 -3.01 -6.84
N ASN A 13 -8.19 -3.61 -6.88
CA ASN A 13 -9.24 -3.25 -7.84
C ASN A 13 -8.69 -3.28 -9.30
N ALA A 14 -8.57 -2.12 -9.95
CA ALA A 14 -8.05 -2.00 -11.32
C ALA A 14 -6.54 -1.68 -11.40
N ALA A 15 -5.91 -1.28 -10.29
CA ALA A 15 -4.49 -1.00 -10.26
C ALA A 15 -3.70 -2.29 -10.03
N HIS A 16 -2.57 -2.44 -10.70
CA HIS A 16 -1.68 -3.58 -10.54
C HIS A 16 -0.22 -3.16 -10.65
N ILE A 17 0.66 -3.88 -9.95
CA ILE A 17 2.10 -3.61 -9.93
C ILE A 17 2.87 -4.92 -9.72
N GLU A 18 3.93 -5.13 -10.51
CA GLU A 18 4.79 -6.30 -10.39
C GLU A 18 5.60 -6.25 -9.08
N HIS A 19 5.79 -7.40 -8.42
CA HIS A 19 6.55 -7.53 -7.17
C HIS A 19 7.98 -6.97 -7.28
N LYS A 20 8.58 -7.05 -8.48
CA LYS A 20 9.93 -6.50 -8.74
C LYS A 20 10.01 -4.99 -8.54
N TYR A 21 8.89 -4.27 -8.53
CA TYR A 21 8.83 -2.83 -8.24
C TYR A 21 8.32 -2.53 -6.83
N LEU A 22 8.00 -3.55 -6.04
CA LEU A 22 7.65 -3.38 -4.64
C LEU A 22 8.91 -3.39 -3.77
N GLY A 23 8.98 -2.44 -2.86
CA GLY A 23 10.05 -2.25 -1.91
C GLY A 23 9.60 -2.62 -0.50
N GLU A 24 10.05 -1.81 0.45
CA GLU A 24 9.73 -1.97 1.86
C GLU A 24 8.21 -1.93 2.11
N VAL A 25 7.73 -2.92 2.86
CA VAL A 25 6.34 -3.02 3.30
C VAL A 25 6.26 -2.70 4.78
N LYS A 26 5.46 -1.71 5.14
CA LYS A 26 5.26 -1.28 6.53
C LYS A 26 3.80 -1.39 6.93
N VAL A 27 3.52 -2.20 7.94
CA VAL A 27 2.21 -2.21 8.61
C VAL A 27 2.08 -0.94 9.44
N LEU A 28 0.97 -0.21 9.27
CA LEU A 28 0.73 1.05 9.94
C LEU A 28 -0.25 0.87 11.10
N ASP A 29 0.12 1.43 12.25
CA ASP A 29 -0.81 1.61 13.37
C ASP A 29 -1.84 2.74 13.10
N ILE A 30 -2.67 3.05 14.10
CA ILE A 30 -3.73 4.06 13.96
C ILE A 30 -3.16 5.47 13.74
N GLN A 31 -2.09 5.83 14.44
CA GLN A 31 -1.47 7.16 14.33
C GLN A 31 -0.71 7.29 13.02
N GLU A 32 0.08 6.28 12.66
CA GLU A 32 0.83 6.24 11.41
C GLU A 32 -0.10 6.30 10.19
N MET A 33 -1.20 5.54 10.21
CA MET A 33 -2.20 5.57 9.15
C MET A 33 -2.94 6.92 9.08
N ARG A 34 -3.06 7.64 10.20
CA ARG A 34 -3.62 9.00 10.23
C ARG A 34 -2.67 10.00 9.58
N TYR A 35 -1.37 9.89 9.87
CA TYR A 35 -0.36 10.75 9.26
C TYR A 35 -0.20 10.48 7.77
N ALA A 36 -0.10 9.21 7.37
CA ALA A 36 0.07 8.80 5.97
C ALA A 36 -1.10 9.20 5.05
N ARG A 37 -2.31 9.36 5.60
CA ARG A 37 -3.48 9.87 4.85
C ARG A 37 -3.68 11.38 4.94
N GLY A 38 -2.96 12.05 5.84
CA GLY A 38 -3.14 13.45 6.15
C GLY A 38 -1.83 14.21 6.00
N ARG A 39 -1.22 14.58 7.13
CA ARG A 39 -0.05 15.45 7.20
C ARG A 39 1.11 15.01 6.29
N ASP A 40 1.35 13.70 6.21
CA ASP A 40 2.52 13.12 5.53
C ASP A 40 2.11 12.50 4.18
N ALA A 41 0.91 12.79 3.68
CA ALA A 41 0.41 12.24 2.43
C ALA A 41 1.11 12.87 1.21
N ASP A 42 1.61 12.03 0.31
CA ASP A 42 2.12 12.45 -0.99
C ASP A 42 1.00 12.42 -2.04
N PRO A 43 0.77 13.51 -2.80
CA PRO A 43 -0.26 13.57 -3.83
C PRO A 43 -0.03 12.62 -5.01
N SER A 44 1.20 12.15 -5.22
CA SER A 44 1.55 11.17 -6.25
C SER A 44 1.42 9.73 -5.80
N ALA A 45 1.16 9.47 -4.51
CA ALA A 45 0.98 8.13 -3.99
C ALA A 45 -0.34 7.50 -4.45
N PHE A 46 -0.31 6.19 -4.67
CA PHE A 46 -1.52 5.43 -4.95
C PHE A 46 -2.28 5.15 -3.64
N LEU A 47 -3.53 5.64 -3.55
CA LEU A 47 -4.35 5.55 -2.34
C LEU A 47 -5.47 4.52 -2.50
N ALA A 48 -5.25 3.32 -1.99
CA ALA A 48 -6.26 2.28 -1.85
C ALA A 48 -6.83 2.26 -0.42
N ILE A 49 -7.49 3.35 -0.03
CA ILE A 49 -7.91 3.57 1.36
C ILE A 49 -9.42 3.44 1.58
N ARG A 50 -9.80 2.98 2.77
CA ARG A 50 -11.17 3.08 3.31
C ARG A 50 -11.15 4.09 4.44
N PHE A 51 -11.97 5.12 4.35
CA PHE A 51 -11.95 6.24 5.31
C PHE A 51 -12.17 5.78 6.76
N TRP A 52 -13.05 4.79 6.98
CA TRP A 52 -13.35 4.24 8.30
C TRP A 52 -12.35 3.17 8.79
N SER A 53 -11.35 2.79 7.99
CA SER A 53 -10.34 1.80 8.41
C SER A 53 -9.21 2.52 9.14
N PRO A 54 -9.01 2.30 10.45
CA PRO A 54 -7.98 3.02 11.19
C PRO A 54 -6.56 2.49 10.92
N ARG A 55 -6.41 1.32 10.28
CA ARG A 55 -5.13 0.67 10.00
C ARG A 55 -4.95 0.38 8.51
N GLY A 56 -3.72 0.08 8.13
CA GLY A 56 -3.35 -0.25 6.76
C GLY A 56 -1.90 -0.66 6.62
N VAL A 57 -1.45 -0.70 5.38
CA VAL A 57 -0.08 -1.04 4.97
C VAL A 57 0.38 0.02 3.98
N LEU A 58 1.62 0.47 4.14
CA LEU A 58 2.34 1.29 3.17
C LEU A 58 3.35 0.41 2.47
N VAL A 59 3.30 0.38 1.14
CA VAL A 59 4.24 -0.38 0.32
C VAL A 59 5.01 0.60 -0.54
N ARG A 60 6.34 0.67 -0.36
CA ARG A 60 7.17 1.54 -1.21
C ARG A 60 7.24 1.00 -2.62
N VAL A 61 7.25 1.90 -3.59
CA VAL A 61 7.48 1.58 -4.99
C VAL A 61 8.92 1.95 -5.32
N LYS A 62 9.65 1.05 -5.97
CA LYS A 62 11.07 1.19 -6.34
C LYS A 62 11.30 1.27 -7.86
N ASP A 63 10.25 1.50 -8.66
CA ASP A 63 10.42 1.78 -10.10
C ASP A 63 10.87 3.23 -10.29
N SER A 64 12.06 3.43 -10.85
CA SER A 64 12.61 4.76 -11.14
C SER A 64 11.87 5.51 -12.24
N ARG A 65 11.02 4.83 -13.02
CA ARG A 65 10.22 5.43 -14.09
C ARG A 65 8.82 5.80 -13.62
N ASP A 66 8.39 5.28 -12.48
CA ASP A 66 7.09 5.59 -11.88
C ASP A 66 7.27 6.74 -10.88
N SER A 67 6.44 7.77 -11.01
CA SER A 67 6.41 8.86 -10.04
C SER A 67 5.73 8.48 -8.72
N THR A 68 5.02 7.35 -8.68
CA THR A 68 4.29 6.86 -7.50
C THR A 68 5.29 6.38 -6.44
N PRO A 69 5.45 7.07 -5.30
CA PRO A 69 6.49 6.72 -4.33
C PRO A 69 6.10 5.52 -3.45
N TYR A 70 4.80 5.34 -3.21
CA TYR A 70 4.26 4.26 -2.40
C TYR A 70 2.78 4.04 -2.67
N TRP A 71 2.31 2.85 -2.29
CA TRP A 71 0.91 2.47 -2.23
C TRP A 71 0.46 2.48 -0.77
N LEU A 72 -0.63 3.18 -0.46
CA LEU A 72 -1.25 3.17 0.86
C LEU A 72 -2.55 2.39 0.83
N ILE A 73 -2.58 1.27 1.55
CA ILE A 73 -3.62 0.25 1.43
C ILE A 73 -4.32 0.07 2.77
N SER A 74 -5.63 0.32 2.84
CA SER A 74 -6.41 0.03 4.06
C SER A 74 -6.71 -1.46 4.21
N SER A 75 -6.23 -2.07 5.29
CA SER A 75 -6.53 -3.46 5.63
C SER A 75 -6.69 -3.61 7.14
N LYS A 76 -7.65 -4.44 7.56
CA LYS A 76 -7.76 -4.90 8.95
C LYS A 76 -6.74 -6.00 9.28
N ARG A 77 -6.20 -6.65 8.25
CA ARG A 77 -5.23 -7.76 8.31
C ARG A 77 -3.92 -7.28 7.69
N GLY A 78 -3.33 -6.25 8.29
CA GLY A 78 -2.12 -5.61 7.79
C GLY A 78 -0.93 -6.56 7.78
N ASP A 79 -0.77 -7.37 8.83
CA ASP A 79 0.31 -8.34 8.96
C ASP A 79 0.23 -9.46 7.91
N GLU A 80 -0.96 -10.00 7.66
CA GLU A 80 -1.18 -10.99 6.58
C GLU A 80 -0.86 -10.40 5.22
N LEU A 81 -1.28 -9.14 4.98
CA LEU A 81 -0.99 -8.44 3.73
C LEU A 81 0.50 -8.19 3.55
N ALA A 82 1.20 -7.78 4.61
CA ALA A 82 2.64 -7.54 4.54
C ALA A 82 3.42 -8.82 4.23
N LYS A 83 3.04 -9.95 4.84
CA LYS A 83 3.64 -11.28 4.57
C LYS A 83 3.33 -11.84 3.19
N ALA A 84 2.25 -11.39 2.56
CA ALA A 84 1.91 -11.82 1.20
C ALA A 84 2.67 -11.02 0.15
N ILE A 85 3.11 -9.79 0.48
CA ILE A 85 3.84 -8.90 -0.42
C ILE A 85 5.36 -9.06 -0.28
N GLY A 86 5.86 -9.28 0.94
CA GLY A 86 7.28 -9.47 1.24
C GLY A 86 7.62 -10.92 1.53
#